data_AF-A0A8X7NTJ3-F1
#
_entry.id   AF-A0A8X7NTJ3-F1
#
_cell.length_a   1.000
_cell.length_b   1.000
_cell.length_c   1.000
_cell.angle_alpha   90.00
_cell.angle_beta   90.00
_cell.angle_gamma   90.00
#
_symmetry.space_group_name_H-M   'P 1'
#
loop_
_entity.id
_entity.type
_entity.pdbx_description
1 polymer ?
#
loop_
_entity_poly.entity_id
_entity_poly.type
_entity_poly.pdbx_seq_one_letter_code
_entity_poly.pdbx_strand_id
1 'polypeptide(L)'
;MNYENGFTAMSGTSMAAPAVAGVVALLKAVHPDWSPAMLKSALITSEGLSRKLADPFDFGGGLVNPDKAANPGLVYDADVQDYIRFLCASNYDEMSITKISKQTIKCPSPRPSMLDLNLLSITIPFLKEDVTLTRTVTNVGPVNSVYKLILQPPMGVKISVTPKRLVFNSRVKKLSYQVTVSTTHKANSIYYFGGLIWTVAFTTSVSHYLSGHRC
;
A
#
# COMPACT_ATOMS: atom_id res chain seq x y z
N MET A 1 8.52 37.73 -18.02
CA MET A 1 7.19 37.19 -17.67
C MET A 1 6.52 38.22 -16.76
N ASN A 2 5.43 38.83 -17.21
CA ASN A 2 4.72 39.84 -16.42
C ASN A 2 3.84 39.15 -15.38
N TYR A 3 4.24 39.23 -14.11
CA TYR A 3 3.45 38.80 -12.96
C TYR A 3 2.46 39.91 -12.58
N GLU A 4 1.46 40.14 -13.42
CA GLU A 4 0.34 40.97 -12.98
C GLU A 4 -0.54 40.12 -12.06
N ASN A 5 -0.53 40.48 -10.77
CA ASN A 5 -1.33 39.92 -9.65
C ASN A 5 -0.68 38.87 -8.74
N GLY A 6 0.64 38.64 -8.77
CA GLY A 6 1.33 37.82 -7.74
C GLY A 6 0.97 36.33 -7.72
N PHE A 7 0.10 35.88 -8.63
CA PHE A 7 -0.26 34.47 -8.85
C PHE A 7 0.08 34.06 -10.28
N THR A 8 0.40 32.79 -10.47
CA THR A 8 0.64 32.20 -11.79
C THR A 8 0.06 30.79 -11.87
N ALA A 9 -0.44 30.41 -13.03
CA ALA A 9 -0.90 29.05 -13.29
C ALA A 9 0.29 28.20 -13.76
N MET A 10 0.52 27.06 -13.10
CA MET A 10 1.61 26.15 -13.41
C MET A 10 1.09 24.71 -13.45
N SER A 11 1.82 23.84 -14.13
CA SER A 11 1.54 22.41 -14.24
C SER A 11 2.77 21.58 -13.93
N GLY A 12 2.55 20.34 -13.48
CA GLY A 12 3.62 19.39 -13.16
C GLY A 12 3.39 18.67 -11.84
N THR A 13 4.16 17.61 -11.61
CA THR A 13 4.14 16.86 -10.33
C THR A 13 4.60 17.71 -9.15
N SER A 14 5.37 18.78 -9.41
CA SER A 14 5.73 19.82 -8.44
C SER A 14 4.54 20.62 -7.91
N MET A 15 3.42 20.67 -8.64
CA MET A 15 2.15 21.26 -8.16
C MET A 15 1.27 20.22 -7.46
N ALA A 16 1.34 18.94 -7.85
CA ALA A 16 0.61 17.87 -7.19
C ALA A 16 1.18 17.53 -5.79
N ALA A 17 2.51 17.53 -5.64
CA ALA A 17 3.18 17.22 -4.38
C ALA A 17 2.74 18.11 -3.19
N PRO A 18 2.71 19.46 -3.30
CA PRO A 18 2.24 20.30 -2.20
C PRO A 18 0.74 20.13 -1.92
N ALA A 19 -0.08 19.78 -2.93
CA ALA A 19 -1.49 19.47 -2.70
C ALA A 19 -1.65 18.21 -1.81
N VAL A 20 -0.93 17.13 -2.11
CA VAL A 20 -0.90 15.93 -1.26
C VAL A 20 -0.34 16.24 0.12
N ALA A 21 0.73 17.04 0.22
CA ALA A 21 1.31 17.44 1.50
C ALA A 21 0.30 18.20 2.38
N GLY A 22 -0.51 19.10 1.79
CA GLY A 22 -1.60 19.78 2.49
C GLY A 22 -2.65 18.81 3.04
N VAL A 23 -3.06 17.82 2.24
CA VAL A 23 -3.99 16.77 2.72
C VAL A 23 -3.37 15.95 3.85
N VAL A 24 -2.10 15.54 3.74
CA VAL A 24 -1.40 14.82 4.82
C VAL A 24 -1.35 15.64 6.11
N ALA A 25 -1.10 16.95 6.01
CA ALA A 25 -1.08 17.84 7.17
C ALA A 25 -2.44 17.87 7.88
N LEU A 26 -3.54 17.96 7.12
CA LEU A 26 -4.90 17.90 7.67
C LEU A 26 -5.18 16.54 8.30
N LEU A 27 -4.80 15.44 7.65
CA LEU A 27 -4.96 14.09 8.20
C LEU A 27 -4.17 13.92 9.50
N LYS A 28 -2.96 14.47 9.60
CA LYS A 28 -2.15 14.45 10.83
C LYS A 28 -2.77 15.29 11.94
N ALA A 29 -3.46 16.39 11.62
CA ALA A 29 -4.19 17.17 12.61
C ALA A 29 -5.41 16.41 13.16
N VAL A 30 -6.12 15.67 12.32
CA VAL A 30 -7.27 14.84 12.72
C VAL A 30 -6.84 13.56 13.44
N HIS A 31 -5.70 12.98 13.05
CA HIS A 31 -5.13 11.76 13.63
C HIS A 31 -3.68 11.98 14.11
N PRO A 32 -3.48 12.66 15.26
CA PRO A 32 -2.15 13.04 15.75
C PRO A 32 -1.24 11.86 16.07
N ASP A 33 -1.80 10.68 16.35
CA ASP A 33 -1.12 9.45 16.71
C ASP A 33 -0.71 8.60 15.50
N TRP A 34 -1.27 8.86 14.31
CA TRP A 34 -0.96 8.05 13.12
C TRP A 34 0.49 8.19 12.68
N SER A 35 1.09 7.05 12.36
CA SER A 35 2.42 6.99 11.75
C SER A 35 2.40 7.55 10.32
N PRO A 36 3.57 7.94 9.77
CA PRO A 36 3.67 8.29 8.34
C PRO A 36 3.16 7.18 7.42
N ALA A 37 3.35 5.90 7.77
CA ALA A 37 2.86 4.77 7.00
C ALA A 37 1.33 4.65 7.04
N MET A 38 0.71 4.88 8.21
CA MET A 38 -0.75 4.91 8.33
C MET A 38 -1.38 6.04 7.50
N LEU A 39 -0.79 7.25 7.53
CA LEU A 39 -1.26 8.38 6.71
C LEU A 39 -1.16 8.08 5.22
N LYS A 40 -0.02 7.52 4.78
CA LYS A 40 0.16 7.05 3.40
C LYS A 40 -0.87 5.98 3.04
N SER A 41 -1.09 5.00 3.92
CA SER A 41 -2.09 3.96 3.72
C SER A 41 -3.47 4.54 3.53
N ALA A 42 -3.91 5.44 4.42
CA ALA A 42 -5.22 6.05 4.36
C ALA A 42 -5.47 6.78 3.04
N LEU A 43 -4.48 7.54 2.55
CA LEU A 43 -4.54 8.22 1.26
C LEU A 43 -4.73 7.24 0.10
N ILE A 44 -3.93 6.18 0.03
CA ILE A 44 -3.97 5.23 -1.09
C ILE A 44 -5.28 4.42 -1.08
N THR A 45 -5.81 4.09 0.10
CA THR A 45 -7.06 3.32 0.23
C THR A 45 -8.33 4.13 -0.03
N SER A 46 -8.23 5.46 -0.03
CA SER A 46 -9.37 6.36 -0.09
C SER A 46 -9.93 6.62 -1.49
N GLU A 47 -9.45 5.91 -2.50
CA GLU A 47 -9.69 6.20 -3.92
C GLU A 47 -11.13 6.67 -4.28
N GLY A 48 -11.19 7.72 -5.10
CA GLY A 48 -12.29 7.98 -6.01
C GLY A 48 -11.95 7.42 -7.39
N LEU A 49 -12.77 6.50 -7.93
CA LEU A 49 -12.53 5.79 -9.19
C LEU A 49 -11.87 6.67 -10.26
N SER A 50 -10.64 6.33 -10.67
CA SER A 50 -10.01 6.93 -11.86
C SER A 50 -10.30 6.09 -13.12
N ARG A 51 -10.29 6.77 -14.27
CA ARG A 51 -10.77 6.27 -15.58
C ARG A 51 -9.91 5.12 -16.13
N LYS A 52 -10.56 4.18 -16.84
CA LYS A 52 -10.04 2.96 -17.49
C LYS A 52 -8.79 3.10 -18.41
N LEU A 53 -8.26 4.29 -18.64
CA LEU A 53 -7.19 4.54 -19.61
C LEU A 53 -5.77 4.47 -19.02
N ALA A 54 -5.63 4.46 -17.69
CA ALA A 54 -4.34 4.45 -17.01
C ALA A 54 -4.24 3.24 -16.08
N ASP A 55 -3.01 2.81 -15.77
CA ASP A 55 -2.74 1.69 -14.88
C ASP A 55 -2.11 2.14 -13.55
N PRO A 56 -2.01 1.26 -12.55
CA PRO A 56 -1.45 1.59 -11.24
C PRO A 56 0.00 2.10 -11.25
N PHE A 57 0.78 1.90 -12.33
CA PHE A 57 2.08 2.54 -12.48
C PHE A 57 1.99 4.00 -12.92
N ASP A 58 0.92 4.39 -13.61
CA ASP A 58 0.68 5.78 -14.01
C ASP A 58 0.23 6.65 -12.82
N PHE A 59 -0.65 6.12 -11.96
CA PHE A 59 -1.32 6.93 -10.92
C PHE A 59 -1.26 6.35 -9.49
N GLY A 60 -0.65 5.18 -9.29
CA GLY A 60 -0.57 4.55 -7.96
C GLY A 60 -1.95 4.20 -7.40
N GLY A 61 -2.29 4.78 -6.24
CA GLY A 61 -3.57 4.55 -5.55
C GLY A 61 -4.77 5.31 -6.10
N GLY A 62 -4.57 6.13 -7.13
CA GLY A 62 -5.61 6.90 -7.78
C GLY A 62 -5.71 8.34 -7.27
N LEU A 63 -6.85 8.97 -7.56
CA LEU A 63 -7.09 10.35 -7.14
C LEU A 63 -7.38 10.40 -5.64
N VAL A 64 -6.67 11.29 -4.94
CA VAL A 64 -6.83 11.50 -3.49
C VAL A 64 -8.26 11.92 -3.16
N ASN A 65 -8.84 11.30 -2.14
CA ASN A 65 -10.12 11.70 -1.55
C ASN A 65 -9.91 12.02 -0.05
N PRO A 66 -9.77 13.29 0.33
CA PRO A 66 -9.48 13.69 1.70
C PRO A 66 -10.52 13.18 2.71
N ASP A 67 -11.81 13.25 2.36
CA ASP A 67 -12.91 12.89 3.26
C ASP A 67 -12.89 11.39 3.59
N LYS A 68 -12.69 10.54 2.57
CA LYS A 68 -12.53 9.10 2.76
C LYS A 68 -11.21 8.77 3.47
N ALA A 69 -10.13 9.48 3.19
CA ALA A 69 -8.83 9.27 3.82
C ALA A 69 -8.86 9.61 5.32
N ALA A 70 -9.74 10.51 5.75
CA ALA A 70 -9.93 10.78 7.17
C ALA A 70 -10.55 9.59 7.93
N ASN A 71 -11.26 8.68 7.24
CA ASN A 71 -11.92 7.53 7.86
C ASN A 71 -11.79 6.26 6.97
N PRO A 72 -10.57 5.71 6.79
CA PRO A 72 -10.31 4.64 5.82
C PRO A 72 -10.78 3.25 6.29
N GLY A 73 -11.15 3.10 7.57
CA GLY A 73 -11.52 1.84 8.18
C GLY A 73 -10.31 0.96 8.53
N LEU A 74 -9.50 0.58 7.54
CA LEU A 74 -8.27 -0.19 7.71
C LEU A 74 -7.05 0.61 7.23
N VAL A 75 -5.93 0.45 7.93
CA VAL A 75 -4.63 0.98 7.51
C VAL A 75 -3.52 -0.05 7.65
N TYR A 76 -2.52 0.07 6.78
CA TYR A 76 -1.29 -0.71 6.76
C TYR A 76 -0.21 0.14 7.41
N ASP A 77 0.13 -0.24 8.64
CA ASP A 77 1.17 0.42 9.41
C ASP A 77 2.52 -0.26 9.17
N ALA A 78 3.59 0.52 9.19
CA ALA A 78 4.96 0.06 9.04
C ALA A 78 5.89 1.03 9.77
N ASP A 79 6.87 0.48 10.48
CA ASP A 79 7.84 1.25 11.23
C ASP A 79 9.22 1.29 10.54
N VAL A 80 10.17 1.98 11.17
CA VAL A 80 11.54 2.11 10.65
C VAL A 80 12.23 0.74 10.51
N GLN A 81 11.94 -0.21 11.40
CA GLN A 81 12.52 -1.55 11.36
C GLN A 81 11.95 -2.39 10.21
N ASP A 82 10.69 -2.18 9.82
CA ASP A 82 10.14 -2.76 8.59
C ASP A 82 10.91 -2.28 7.36
N TYR A 83 11.21 -0.97 7.26
CA TYR A 83 12.00 -0.43 6.15
C TYR A 83 13.46 -0.90 6.16
N ILE A 84 14.10 -1.01 7.33
CA ILE A 84 15.44 -1.60 7.45
C ILE A 84 15.44 -3.05 6.96
N ARG A 85 14.46 -3.86 7.38
CA ARG A 85 14.30 -5.24 6.90
C ARG A 85 14.09 -5.31 5.39
N PHE A 86 13.31 -4.39 4.82
CA PHE A 86 13.15 -4.28 3.37
C PHE A 86 14.47 -3.95 2.65
N LEU A 87 15.25 -3.00 3.17
CA LEU A 87 16.57 -2.67 2.59
C LEU A 87 17.54 -3.85 2.69
N CYS A 88 17.54 -4.57 3.81
CA CYS A 88 18.27 -5.82 3.94
C CYS A 88 17.80 -6.86 2.91
N ALA A 89 16.49 -7.07 2.74
CA ALA A 89 15.97 -7.99 1.73
C ALA A 89 16.34 -7.60 0.29
N SER A 90 16.56 -6.31 0.03
CA SER A 90 16.93 -5.77 -1.28
C SER A 90 18.44 -5.82 -1.56
N ASN A 91 19.21 -6.56 -0.78
CA ASN A 91 20.67 -6.71 -0.91
C ASN A 91 21.50 -5.42 -0.77
N TYR A 92 20.96 -4.38 -0.12
CA TYR A 92 21.78 -3.24 0.27
C TYR A 92 22.81 -3.66 1.34
N ASP A 93 23.97 -2.99 1.33
CA ASP A 93 25.02 -3.22 2.30
C ASP A 93 24.71 -2.53 3.65
N GLU A 94 25.11 -3.18 4.74
CA GLU A 94 24.81 -2.72 6.10
C GLU A 94 25.38 -1.33 6.40
N MET A 95 26.50 -0.95 5.77
CA MET A 95 27.11 0.37 5.94
C MET A 95 26.27 1.46 5.29
N SER A 96 25.75 1.25 4.09
CA SER A 96 24.85 2.19 3.41
C SER A 96 23.54 2.36 4.18
N ILE A 97 22.96 1.26 4.68
CA ILE A 97 21.76 1.34 5.52
C ILE A 97 22.08 2.10 6.83
N THR A 98 23.25 1.85 7.43
CA THR A 98 23.69 2.56 8.65
C THR A 98 23.84 4.06 8.40
N LYS A 99 24.40 4.47 7.26
CA LYS A 99 24.54 5.89 6.89
C LYS A 99 23.18 6.59 6.75
N ILE A 100 22.21 5.94 6.12
CA ILE A 100 20.88 6.53 5.85
C ILE A 100 20.02 6.52 7.12
N SER A 101 20.00 5.41 7.86
CA SER A 101 19.19 5.26 9.08
C SER A 101 19.80 5.97 10.30
N LYS A 102 21.10 6.31 10.24
CA LYS A 102 21.89 6.82 11.38
C LYS A 102 21.89 5.88 12.58
N GLN A 103 21.68 4.59 12.35
CA GLN A 103 21.68 3.53 13.36
C GLN A 103 22.62 2.41 12.90
N THR A 104 23.37 1.80 13.82
CA THR A 104 24.19 0.63 13.47
C THR A 104 23.28 -0.54 13.10
N ILE A 105 23.30 -0.96 11.85
CA ILE A 105 22.45 -2.03 11.33
C ILE A 105 23.24 -3.33 11.18
N LYS A 106 22.62 -4.43 11.62
CA LYS A 106 23.00 -5.78 11.25
C LYS A 106 21.80 -6.47 10.62
N CYS A 107 21.92 -6.91 9.38
CA CYS A 107 20.83 -7.55 8.67
C CYS A 107 20.54 -8.93 9.26
N PRO A 108 19.26 -9.34 9.36
CA PRO A 108 18.91 -10.68 9.80
C PRO A 108 19.49 -11.76 8.89
N SER A 109 19.82 -12.91 9.48
CA SER A 109 20.20 -14.14 8.76
C SER A 109 19.32 -15.29 9.28
N PRO A 110 18.49 -15.93 8.44
CA PRO A 110 18.33 -15.69 7.00
C PRO A 110 17.73 -14.30 6.69
N ARG A 111 18.01 -13.77 5.48
CA ARG A 111 17.44 -12.48 5.06
C ARG A 111 15.91 -12.62 4.88
N PRO A 112 15.13 -11.59 5.26
CA PRO A 112 13.68 -11.59 5.05
C PRO A 112 13.33 -11.42 3.55
N SER A 113 12.05 -11.60 3.20
CA SER A 113 11.57 -11.34 1.85
C SER A 113 11.33 -9.85 1.64
N MET A 114 11.64 -9.34 0.44
CA MET A 114 11.27 -7.96 0.06
C MET A 114 9.74 -7.74 0.09
N LEU A 115 8.98 -8.83 -0.06
CA LEU A 115 7.53 -8.81 -0.06
C LEU A 115 6.93 -8.71 1.34
N ASP A 116 7.73 -8.87 2.39
CA ASP A 116 7.27 -8.81 3.79
C ASP A 116 7.00 -7.38 4.28
N LEU A 117 7.46 -6.36 3.55
CA LEU A 117 7.15 -4.97 3.88
C LEU A 117 5.63 -4.77 3.81
N ASN A 118 5.04 -4.29 4.92
CA ASN A 118 3.60 -4.18 5.10
C ASN A 118 3.00 -2.97 4.34
N LEU A 119 3.14 -2.97 3.02
CA LEU A 119 2.54 -1.97 2.13
C LEU A 119 1.18 -2.43 1.61
N LEU A 120 0.33 -1.45 1.29
CA LEU A 120 -0.92 -1.69 0.60
C LEU A 120 -0.67 -2.31 -0.78
N SER A 121 0.20 -1.72 -1.60
CA SER A 121 0.50 -2.29 -2.92
C SER A 121 1.32 -3.58 -2.79
N ILE A 122 1.07 -4.51 -3.71
CA ILE A 122 1.84 -5.75 -3.81
C ILE A 122 2.39 -5.80 -5.23
N THR A 123 3.70 -5.75 -5.39
CA THR A 123 4.35 -5.92 -6.70
C THR A 123 5.23 -7.14 -6.61
N ILE A 124 4.99 -8.14 -7.44
CA ILE A 124 5.77 -9.37 -7.49
C ILE A 124 6.48 -9.42 -8.84
N PRO A 125 7.69 -8.88 -8.93
CA PRO A 125 8.47 -8.98 -10.15
C PRO A 125 8.84 -10.44 -10.37
N PHE A 126 8.83 -10.89 -11.63
CA PHE A 126 9.29 -12.22 -12.04
C PHE A 126 8.57 -13.39 -11.35
N LEU A 127 7.24 -13.33 -11.22
CA LEU A 127 6.44 -14.44 -10.68
C LEU A 127 6.64 -15.71 -11.52
N LYS A 128 7.41 -16.67 -11.00
CA LYS A 128 7.71 -17.98 -11.60
C LYS A 128 7.12 -19.13 -10.79
N GLU A 129 7.14 -18.97 -9.47
CA GLU A 129 6.69 -19.94 -8.49
C GLU A 129 5.63 -19.29 -7.61
N ASP A 130 4.95 -20.12 -6.81
CA ASP A 130 3.96 -19.65 -5.86
C ASP A 130 4.62 -18.80 -4.79
N VAL A 131 4.15 -17.58 -4.65
CA VAL A 131 4.66 -16.62 -3.67
C VAL A 131 3.59 -16.40 -2.61
N THR A 132 3.96 -16.61 -1.35
CA THR A 132 3.09 -16.27 -0.22
C THR A 132 3.70 -15.11 0.55
N LEU A 133 2.88 -14.10 0.84
CA LEU A 133 3.25 -12.95 1.65
C LEU A 133 2.22 -12.71 2.75
N THR A 134 2.65 -12.05 3.81
CA THR A 134 1.76 -11.66 4.91
C THR A 134 1.54 -10.17 4.91
N ARG A 135 0.30 -9.76 5.18
CA ARG A 135 -0.07 -8.38 5.43
C ARG A 135 -0.76 -8.26 6.77
N THR A 136 -0.54 -7.15 7.45
CA THR A 136 -1.16 -6.85 8.74
C THR A 136 -1.92 -5.54 8.61
N VAL A 137 -3.21 -5.57 8.90
CA VAL A 137 -4.06 -4.38 8.94
C VAL A 137 -4.40 -3.99 10.36
N THR A 138 -4.47 -2.70 10.60
CA THR A 138 -4.98 -2.10 11.82
C THR A 138 -6.35 -1.51 11.55
N ASN A 139 -7.35 -1.86 12.36
CA ASN A 139 -8.67 -1.25 12.31
C ASN A 139 -8.65 0.10 13.03
N VAL A 140 -8.86 1.17 12.27
CA VAL A 140 -9.01 2.56 12.72
C VAL A 140 -10.44 3.07 12.58
N GLY A 141 -11.36 2.21 12.12
CA GLY A 141 -12.80 2.47 12.06
C GLY A 141 -13.56 1.98 13.30
N PRO A 142 -14.88 1.72 13.16
CA PRO A 142 -15.71 1.24 14.25
C PRO A 142 -15.15 -0.04 14.90
N VAL A 143 -15.27 -0.12 16.22
CA VAL A 143 -14.63 -1.18 17.03
C VAL A 143 -15.08 -2.58 16.63
N ASN A 144 -16.39 -2.78 16.45
CA ASN A 144 -16.98 -4.06 16.07
C ASN A 144 -17.23 -4.09 14.57
N SER A 145 -16.19 -4.39 13.80
CA SER A 145 -16.22 -4.39 12.34
C SER A 145 -15.84 -5.75 11.77
N VAL A 146 -16.57 -6.17 10.74
CA VAL A 146 -16.24 -7.38 9.98
C VAL A 146 -16.02 -7.01 8.52
N TYR A 147 -14.79 -7.21 8.05
CA TYR A 147 -14.41 -6.98 6.67
C TYR A 147 -14.47 -8.30 5.90
N LYS A 148 -15.06 -8.26 4.71
CA LYS A 148 -15.11 -9.37 3.75
C LYS A 148 -14.17 -9.08 2.59
N LEU A 149 -13.53 -10.14 2.11
CA LEU A 149 -12.62 -10.07 0.98
C LEU A 149 -13.39 -10.08 -0.36
N ILE A 150 -13.00 -9.18 -1.25
CA ILE A 150 -13.33 -9.21 -2.69
C ILE A 150 -12.01 -9.30 -3.45
N LEU A 151 -11.93 -10.20 -4.43
CA LEU A 151 -10.75 -10.36 -5.28
C LEU A 151 -11.08 -10.01 -6.72
N GLN A 152 -10.14 -9.35 -7.38
CA GLN A 152 -10.11 -9.06 -8.81
C GLN A 152 -8.77 -9.54 -9.36
N PRO A 153 -8.59 -10.85 -9.60
CA PRO A 153 -7.29 -11.37 -10.03
C PRO A 153 -6.87 -10.83 -11.40
N PRO A 154 -5.59 -10.48 -11.59
CA PRO A 154 -5.05 -10.18 -12.91
C PRO A 154 -5.18 -11.37 -13.87
N MET A 155 -5.17 -11.11 -15.18
CA MET A 155 -5.26 -12.16 -16.20
C MET A 155 -4.13 -13.19 -16.05
N GLY A 156 -4.51 -14.46 -15.91
CA GLY A 156 -3.60 -15.61 -15.74
C GLY A 156 -2.75 -15.59 -14.46
N VAL A 157 -3.19 -14.81 -13.46
CA VAL A 157 -2.69 -14.85 -12.09
C VAL A 157 -3.81 -15.37 -11.19
N LYS A 158 -3.51 -16.35 -10.35
CA LYS A 158 -4.41 -16.83 -9.29
C LYS A 158 -4.01 -16.18 -7.98
N ILE A 159 -5.00 -15.73 -7.23
CA ILE A 159 -4.82 -15.15 -5.90
C ILE A 159 -5.67 -15.94 -4.91
N SER A 160 -5.04 -16.38 -3.83
CA SER A 160 -5.71 -16.96 -2.66
C SER A 160 -5.37 -16.13 -1.44
N VAL A 161 -6.35 -15.92 -0.55
CA VAL A 161 -6.17 -15.13 0.67
C VAL A 161 -6.82 -15.85 1.85
N THR A 162 -6.07 -15.92 2.94
CA THR A 162 -6.52 -16.55 4.19
C THR A 162 -6.20 -15.66 5.39
N PRO A 163 -7.17 -15.35 6.26
CA PRO A 163 -8.59 -15.68 6.16
C PRO A 163 -9.34 -14.80 5.13
N LYS A 164 -10.53 -15.22 4.69
CA LYS A 164 -11.41 -14.42 3.79
C LYS A 164 -12.25 -13.36 4.52
N ARG A 165 -12.16 -13.32 5.84
CA ARG A 165 -12.87 -12.37 6.72
C ARG A 165 -11.94 -11.92 7.84
N LEU A 166 -11.98 -10.63 8.15
CA LEU A 166 -11.27 -10.04 9.29
C LEU A 166 -12.30 -9.52 10.29
N VAL A 167 -12.22 -10.00 11.54
CA VAL A 167 -13.21 -9.72 12.59
C VAL A 167 -12.51 -8.95 13.71
N PHE A 168 -12.82 -7.66 13.81
CA PHE A 168 -12.27 -6.78 14.83
C PHE A 168 -13.27 -6.57 15.97
N ASN A 169 -12.74 -6.30 17.16
CA ASN A 169 -13.52 -5.96 18.35
C ASN A 169 -12.69 -5.04 19.27
N SER A 170 -13.15 -4.82 20.50
CA SER A 170 -12.45 -3.96 21.47
C SER A 170 -11.05 -4.45 21.83
N ARG A 171 -10.80 -5.76 21.77
CA ARG A 171 -9.52 -6.40 22.09
C ARG A 171 -8.64 -6.64 20.86
N VAL A 172 -9.25 -6.88 19.70
CA VAL A 172 -8.55 -7.22 18.46
C VAL A 172 -8.54 -6.00 17.55
N LYS A 173 -7.40 -5.29 17.53
CA LYS A 173 -7.18 -4.08 16.71
C LYS A 173 -6.34 -4.31 15.46
N LYS A 174 -5.44 -5.30 15.50
CA LYS A 174 -4.58 -5.69 14.39
C LYS A 174 -4.86 -7.13 14.00
N LEU A 175 -4.93 -7.41 12.70
CA LEU A 175 -5.09 -8.75 12.16
C LEU A 175 -4.20 -8.93 10.94
N SER A 176 -3.61 -10.12 10.84
CA SER A 176 -2.82 -10.51 9.69
C SER A 176 -3.59 -11.43 8.76
N TYR A 177 -3.30 -11.35 7.47
CA TYR A 177 -3.77 -12.26 6.46
C TYR A 177 -2.64 -12.61 5.51
N GLN A 178 -2.68 -13.82 4.97
CA GLN A 178 -1.73 -14.29 3.97
C GLN A 178 -2.34 -14.16 2.58
N VAL A 179 -1.52 -13.74 1.63
CA VAL A 179 -1.84 -13.69 0.21
C VAL A 179 -0.89 -14.65 -0.51
N THR A 180 -1.44 -15.65 -1.15
CA THR A 180 -0.71 -16.56 -2.03
C THR A 180 -1.03 -16.21 -3.47
N VAL A 181 0.00 -15.93 -4.26
CA VAL A 181 -0.10 -15.56 -5.67
C VAL A 181 0.61 -16.62 -6.50
N SER A 182 -0.08 -17.16 -7.49
CA SER A 182 0.49 -18.11 -8.44
C SER A 182 0.16 -17.71 -9.87
N THR A 183 0.98 -18.15 -10.83
CA THR A 183 0.83 -17.83 -12.25
C THR A 183 0.43 -19.08 -13.03
N THR A 184 -0.51 -18.94 -13.97
CA THR A 184 -0.77 -19.98 -14.97
C THR A 184 0.02 -19.76 -16.26
N HIS A 185 0.70 -18.62 -16.38
CA HIS A 185 1.48 -18.27 -17.55
C HIS A 185 2.87 -18.94 -17.53
N LYS A 186 3.29 -19.49 -18.67
CA LYS A 186 4.63 -20.10 -18.85
C LYS A 186 5.74 -19.05 -19.02
N ALA A 187 5.39 -17.87 -19.54
CA ALA A 187 6.24 -16.68 -19.62
C ALA A 187 5.35 -15.44 -19.62
N ASN A 188 5.73 -14.39 -18.88
CA ASN A 188 5.01 -13.12 -18.80
C ASN A 188 5.92 -12.00 -19.29
N SER A 189 5.64 -11.43 -20.46
CA SER A 189 6.42 -10.31 -21.03
C SER A 189 5.87 -8.92 -20.64
N ILE A 190 4.73 -8.85 -19.95
CA ILE A 190 4.07 -7.60 -19.55
C ILE A 190 3.54 -7.69 -18.12
N TYR A 191 3.28 -6.52 -17.54
CA TYR A 191 2.64 -6.38 -16.22
C TYR A 191 1.13 -6.57 -16.31
N TYR A 192 0.58 -7.36 -15.38
CA TYR A 192 -0.86 -7.57 -15.24
C TYR A 192 -1.37 -7.00 -13.92
N PHE A 193 -2.49 -6.28 -13.98
CA PHE A 193 -3.08 -5.61 -12.84
C PHE A 193 -4.39 -6.22 -12.40
N GLY A 194 -4.63 -6.14 -11.10
CA GLY A 194 -5.83 -6.63 -10.43
C GLY A 194 -5.88 -6.04 -9.04
N GLY A 195 -6.85 -6.49 -8.23
CA GLY A 195 -6.99 -5.99 -6.88
C GLY A 195 -7.49 -6.96 -5.82
N LEU A 196 -7.17 -6.58 -4.60
CA LEU A 196 -7.63 -7.20 -3.37
C LEU A 196 -8.39 -6.11 -2.63
N ILE A 197 -9.63 -6.37 -2.22
CA ILE A 197 -10.48 -5.37 -1.61
C ILE A 197 -11.06 -5.87 -0.29
N TRP A 198 -10.83 -5.13 0.80
CA TRP A 198 -11.56 -5.33 2.05
C TRP A 198 -12.77 -4.41 2.10
N THR A 199 -13.96 -4.99 2.29
CA THR A 199 -15.19 -4.21 2.43
C THR A 199 -15.99 -4.56 3.67
N VAL A 200 -16.54 -3.54 4.32
CA VAL A 200 -17.56 -3.69 5.36
C VAL A 200 -18.92 -3.92 4.70
N ALA A 201 -19.83 -4.65 5.36
CA ALA A 201 -21.18 -4.88 4.84
C ALA A 201 -21.97 -3.58 4.55
N PHE A 202 -21.50 -2.43 5.04
CA PHE A 202 -22.02 -1.10 4.75
C PHE A 202 -20.87 -0.10 4.43
N THR A 203 -20.59 0.10 3.13
CA THR A 203 -20.03 1.34 2.51
C THR A 203 -18.52 1.71 2.50
N THR A 204 -17.56 0.87 2.94
CA THR A 204 -16.12 1.19 2.74
C THR A 204 -15.41 0.09 1.95
N SER A 205 -14.53 0.47 1.01
CA SER A 205 -13.74 -0.43 0.15
C SER A 205 -12.27 -0.02 0.23
N VAL A 206 -11.37 -0.97 0.48
CA VAL A 206 -9.91 -0.77 0.57
C VAL A 206 -9.26 -1.47 -0.61
N SER A 207 -8.86 -0.77 -1.67
CA SER A 207 -8.31 -1.41 -2.89
C SER A 207 -6.79 -1.57 -2.85
N HIS A 208 -6.32 -2.70 -3.37
CA HIS A 208 -4.91 -3.01 -3.57
C HIS A 208 -4.64 -3.20 -5.06
N TYR A 209 -3.43 -2.90 -5.52
CA TYR A 209 -3.01 -3.19 -6.88
C TYR A 209 -1.86 -4.19 -6.91
N LEU A 210 -1.98 -5.18 -7.80
CA LEU A 210 -1.00 -6.23 -8.05
C LEU A 210 -0.31 -6.02 -9.40
N SER A 211 0.98 -6.36 -9.51
CA SER A 211 1.72 -6.25 -10.76
C SER A 211 2.88 -7.28 -10.83
N GLY A 212 3.09 -7.98 -11.96
CA GLY A 212 4.26 -8.86 -12.18
C GLY A 212 4.73 -8.97 -13.65
N HIS A 213 6.06 -9.09 -13.88
CA HIS A 213 6.74 -9.06 -15.21
C HIS A 213 7.93 -10.03 -15.28
N ARG A 214 8.31 -10.56 -16.46
CA ARG A 214 9.57 -11.29 -16.70
C ARG A 214 10.33 -10.75 -17.93
N CYS A 215 11.66 -10.67 -17.85
CA CYS A 215 12.55 -10.69 -19.02
C CYS A 215 12.94 -12.13 -19.33
#